data_AF-A0A953M856-F1
#
_entry.id   AF-A0A953M856-F1
#
_cell.length_a   1.000
_cell.length_b   1.000
_cell.length_c   1.000
_cell.angle_alpha   90.00
_cell.angle_beta   90.00
_cell.angle_gamma   90.00
#
_symmetry.space_group_name_H-M   'P 1'
#
loop_
_entity.id
_entity.type
_entity.pdbx_description
1 polymer ?
#
loop_
_entity_poly.entity_id
_entity_poly.type
_entity_poly.pdbx_seq_one_letter_code
_entity_poly.pdbx_strand_id
1 'polypeptide(L)'
;SASYVDQFADDTVGIALGVAELNTPFQEQHYKAWWWGNTSAWGSPVPGKPDDAAMLEGAEIWARSRDQTRDGVMGVLEYKPNEFIHSTLDMYYSRFDQKETMRGVMWSQDPWTGNGVTLSNARVSNVGGYPVVVGGTVNNLRPIVRNDHNDRDDSLSSFGLKNEIRINDDWSLSVDGYYSRAKRDQTNLETYAGSSTLDSIDFDLPLGSDGYPHFGPHLDYTDPQTVVLSDPAGWGREGRLEHTKQDDKITGFRFELERSFTDGMFSSVQAGFAGTDRTKDKTSSVYFAQLKNNATGAVVDSDLLRSPVDLGFAGFPGVLSYDVSGALSRYYDLVLTLSGDDLRKDFTVRENVSTTYGKLNIDTQFGDWLHLRGNVGVQFVHTRQSSTGFNNDGGTITGTLKRGADYGDFLPSLNLVGDFGHGWMVRFGAAKTLARPRIDDMRASASAGVDT
;
A
#
# COMPACT_ATOMS: atom_id res chain seq x y z
N SER A 1 7.19 -25.61 4.46
CA SER A 1 8.56 -25.09 4.31
C SER A 1 9.57 -26.22 4.52
N ALA A 2 10.79 -26.04 4.03
CA ALA A 2 11.91 -26.93 4.28
C ALA A 2 13.20 -26.10 4.42
N SER A 3 14.15 -26.59 5.20
CA SER A 3 15.45 -25.94 5.38
C SER A 3 16.56 -26.97 5.50
N TYR A 4 17.74 -26.63 5.02
CA TYR A 4 18.96 -27.42 5.16
C TYR A 4 20.09 -26.50 5.61
N VAL A 5 20.82 -26.91 6.65
CA VAL A 5 21.96 -26.18 7.19
C VAL A 5 23.06 -27.19 7.47
N ASP A 6 24.26 -26.92 6.98
CA ASP A 6 25.39 -27.83 7.16
C ASP A 6 26.72 -27.08 7.09
N GLN A 7 27.78 -27.74 7.55
CA GLN A 7 29.15 -27.24 7.55
C GLN A 7 30.09 -28.29 6.94
N PHE A 8 31.06 -27.83 6.17
CA PHE A 8 31.99 -28.66 5.40
C PHE A 8 33.43 -28.15 5.51
N ALA A 9 34.36 -28.99 5.03
CA ALA A 9 35.78 -28.68 4.93
C ALA A 9 36.36 -28.17 6.26
N ASP A 10 36.22 -28.98 7.32
CA ASP A 10 36.72 -28.66 8.67
C ASP A 10 36.22 -27.29 9.17
N ASP A 11 34.90 -27.09 9.10
CA ASP A 11 34.18 -25.88 9.55
C ASP A 11 34.55 -24.58 8.79
N THR A 12 35.15 -24.70 7.60
CA THR A 12 35.53 -23.53 6.77
C THR A 12 34.46 -23.12 5.77
N VAL A 13 33.49 -23.96 5.45
CA VAL A 13 32.38 -23.65 4.55
C VAL A 13 31.06 -23.97 5.24
N GLY A 14 30.20 -22.98 5.42
CA GLY A 14 28.84 -23.15 5.93
C GLY A 14 27.82 -22.91 4.82
N ILE A 15 26.74 -23.69 4.77
CA ILE A 15 25.61 -23.40 3.90
C ILE A 15 24.31 -23.41 4.68
N ALA A 16 23.39 -22.51 4.32
CA ALA A 16 22.00 -22.56 4.75
C ALA A 16 21.09 -22.34 3.55
N LEU A 17 20.14 -23.24 3.33
CA LEU A 17 19.13 -23.14 2.28
C LEU A 17 17.75 -23.24 2.92
N GLY A 18 16.82 -22.41 2.46
CA GLY A 18 15.45 -22.41 2.97
C GLY A 18 14.45 -22.19 1.84
N VAL A 19 13.36 -22.94 1.86
CA VAL A 19 12.21 -22.76 0.96
C VAL A 19 10.92 -22.74 1.77
N ALA A 20 10.02 -21.83 1.43
CA ALA A 20 8.72 -21.72 2.07
C ALA A 20 7.66 -21.27 1.07
N GLU A 21 6.47 -21.87 1.21
CA GLU A 21 5.24 -21.43 0.55
C GLU A 21 4.26 -21.05 1.67
N LEU A 22 3.58 -19.93 1.50
CA LEU A 22 2.50 -19.47 2.35
C LEU A 22 1.27 -19.22 1.47
N ASN A 23 0.19 -19.96 1.73
CA ASN A 23 -1.11 -19.72 1.13
C ASN A 23 -2.06 -19.17 2.20
N THR A 24 -2.60 -17.97 1.97
CA THR A 24 -3.48 -17.25 2.90
C THR A 24 -4.74 -16.78 2.18
N PRO A 25 -5.76 -17.64 2.02
CA PRO A 25 -7.03 -17.21 1.47
C PRO A 25 -7.71 -16.22 2.42
N PHE A 26 -8.43 -15.25 1.87
CA PHE A 26 -9.08 -14.19 2.64
C PHE A 26 -10.48 -13.91 2.11
N GLN A 27 -11.42 -13.71 3.03
CA GLN A 27 -12.78 -13.25 2.74
C GLN A 27 -13.11 -12.03 3.58
N GLU A 28 -13.84 -11.09 2.99
CA GLU A 28 -14.22 -9.83 3.63
C GLU A 28 -15.67 -9.50 3.33
N GLN A 29 -16.40 -9.18 4.40
CA GLN A 29 -17.67 -8.45 4.35
C GLN A 29 -17.38 -6.96 4.49
N HIS A 30 -17.67 -6.21 3.45
CA HIS A 30 -17.31 -4.80 3.37
C HIS A 30 -18.55 -3.91 3.41
N TYR A 31 -18.54 -2.93 4.31
CA TYR A 31 -19.44 -1.78 4.26
C TYR A 31 -18.61 -0.51 4.39
N LYS A 32 -18.93 0.48 3.55
CA LYS A 32 -18.39 1.81 3.69
C LYS A 32 -19.47 2.85 3.44
N ALA A 33 -19.63 3.74 4.41
CA ALA A 33 -20.32 5.00 4.24
C ALA A 33 -19.42 5.98 3.46
N TRP A 34 -19.96 6.67 2.46
CA TRP A 34 -19.18 7.63 1.70
C TRP A 34 -18.93 8.91 2.49
N TRP A 35 -20.00 9.60 2.90
CA TRP A 35 -19.95 10.74 3.81
C TRP A 35 -21.34 11.01 4.43
N TRP A 36 -21.36 11.87 5.44
CA TRP A 36 -22.56 12.27 6.17
C TRP A 36 -22.71 13.78 6.12
N GLY A 37 -23.94 14.26 5.84
CA GLY A 37 -24.18 15.66 5.54
C GLY A 37 -25.53 16.17 5.96
N ASN A 38 -25.60 17.44 6.35
CA ASN A 38 -26.85 18.20 6.31
C ASN A 38 -26.85 19.09 5.07
N THR A 39 -27.33 18.54 3.96
CA THR A 39 -27.41 19.21 2.66
C THR A 39 -28.38 20.40 2.64
N SER A 40 -29.37 20.43 3.54
CA SER A 40 -30.27 21.58 3.73
C SER A 40 -29.49 22.84 4.13
N ALA A 41 -28.41 22.70 4.91
CA ALA A 41 -27.55 23.83 5.32
C ALA A 41 -26.79 24.46 4.13
N TRP A 42 -26.72 23.76 2.99
CA TRP A 42 -26.10 24.24 1.75
C TRP A 42 -27.13 24.59 0.67
N GLY A 43 -28.40 24.74 1.06
CA GLY A 43 -29.48 25.12 0.15
C GLY A 43 -29.98 23.99 -0.76
N SER A 44 -29.61 22.74 -0.48
CA SER A 44 -30.04 21.56 -1.25
C SER A 44 -30.78 20.57 -0.33
N PRO A 45 -32.01 20.88 0.14
CA PRO A 45 -32.73 19.99 1.05
C PRO A 45 -33.19 18.72 0.34
N VAL A 46 -33.20 17.60 1.07
CA VAL A 46 -33.78 16.32 0.63
C VAL A 46 -35.21 16.24 1.18
N PRO A 47 -36.26 16.21 0.34
CA PRO A 47 -37.64 16.15 0.81
C PRO A 47 -37.88 14.97 1.76
N GLY A 48 -38.48 15.24 2.91
CA GLY A 48 -38.76 14.25 3.96
C GLY A 48 -37.60 13.94 4.91
N LYS A 49 -36.40 14.51 4.66
CA LYS A 49 -35.33 14.61 5.66
C LYS A 49 -35.59 15.81 6.58
N PRO A 50 -35.45 15.68 7.91
CA PRO A 50 -35.47 16.84 8.80
C PRO A 50 -34.37 17.86 8.46
N ASP A 51 -34.71 19.15 8.52
CA ASP A 51 -33.85 20.24 8.01
C ASP A 51 -32.52 20.38 8.74
N ASP A 52 -32.47 20.07 10.03
CA ASP A 52 -31.28 20.16 10.87
C ASP A 52 -30.48 18.85 10.94
N ALA A 53 -31.05 17.74 10.46
CA ALA A 53 -30.45 16.42 10.57
C ALA A 53 -29.40 16.15 9.48
N ALA A 54 -28.29 15.53 9.89
CA ALA A 54 -27.36 14.90 8.96
C ALA A 54 -27.92 13.56 8.46
N MET A 55 -27.71 13.21 7.20
CA MET A 55 -27.99 11.87 6.67
C MET A 55 -26.76 11.29 5.99
N LEU A 56 -26.77 9.97 5.81
CA LEU A 56 -25.81 9.26 4.96
C LEU A 56 -26.07 9.66 3.50
N GLU A 57 -25.03 9.94 2.73
CA GLU A 57 -25.16 10.48 1.37
C GLU A 57 -24.81 9.46 0.28
N GLY A 58 -24.31 8.30 0.69
CA GLY A 58 -24.05 7.16 -0.19
C GLY A 58 -23.39 6.02 0.58
N ALA A 59 -23.51 4.82 0.03
CA ALA A 59 -23.00 3.62 0.64
C ALA A 59 -22.50 2.62 -0.39
N GLU A 60 -21.66 1.72 0.07
CA GLU A 60 -21.18 0.60 -0.74
C GLU A 60 -21.08 -0.67 0.13
N ILE A 61 -21.56 -1.79 -0.42
CA ILE A 61 -21.63 -3.10 0.25
C ILE A 61 -21.15 -4.16 -0.72
N TRP A 62 -20.22 -4.99 -0.26
CA TRP A 62 -19.58 -5.96 -1.14
C TRP A 62 -19.06 -7.15 -0.33
N ALA A 63 -18.97 -8.28 -1.01
CA ALA A 63 -18.17 -9.41 -0.56
C ALA A 63 -16.91 -9.47 -1.43
N ARG A 64 -15.76 -9.69 -0.77
CA ARG A 64 -14.48 -9.85 -1.44
C ARG A 64 -13.86 -11.18 -1.05
N SER A 65 -13.32 -11.88 -2.05
CA SER A 65 -12.52 -13.09 -1.87
C SER A 65 -11.14 -12.88 -2.50
N ARG A 66 -10.09 -13.29 -1.80
CA ARG A 66 -8.71 -13.24 -2.27
C ARG A 66 -8.06 -14.61 -2.09
N ASP A 67 -7.38 -15.07 -3.13
CA ASP A 67 -6.36 -16.09 -3.03
C ASP A 67 -5.00 -15.40 -3.07
N GLN A 68 -4.12 -15.74 -2.14
CA GLN A 68 -2.82 -15.10 -1.95
C GLN A 68 -1.78 -16.17 -1.64
N THR A 69 -0.80 -16.31 -2.53
CA THR A 69 0.31 -17.25 -2.38
C THR A 69 1.63 -16.50 -2.37
N ARG A 70 2.54 -16.88 -1.47
CA ARG A 70 3.90 -16.38 -1.43
C ARG A 70 4.90 -17.52 -1.35
N ASP A 71 5.76 -17.58 -2.35
CA ASP A 71 6.90 -18.47 -2.39
C ASP A 71 8.17 -17.70 -2.07
N GLY A 72 9.04 -18.31 -1.26
CA GLY A 72 10.32 -17.75 -0.88
C GLY A 72 11.41 -18.80 -0.91
N VAL A 73 12.56 -18.42 -1.47
CA VAL A 73 13.80 -19.19 -1.44
C VAL A 73 14.89 -18.30 -0.86
N MET A 74 15.61 -18.81 0.11
CA MET A 74 16.78 -18.15 0.69
C MET A 74 18.00 -19.08 0.62
N GLY A 75 19.17 -18.48 0.47
CA GLY A 75 20.45 -19.18 0.52
C GLY A 75 21.49 -18.32 1.21
N VAL A 76 22.28 -18.93 2.08
CA VAL A 76 23.48 -18.34 2.68
C VAL A 76 24.64 -19.26 2.44
N LEU A 77 25.76 -18.70 2.01
CA LEU A 77 27.04 -19.37 1.92
C LEU A 77 28.03 -18.60 2.79
N GLU A 78 28.56 -19.26 3.81
CA GLU A 78 29.65 -18.76 4.64
C GLU A 78 30.96 -19.42 4.22
N TYR A 79 32.02 -18.62 4.17
CA TYR A 79 33.37 -19.08 3.90
C TYR A 79 34.35 -18.46 4.90
N LYS A 80 34.96 -19.32 5.71
CA LYS A 80 35.90 -18.96 6.77
C LYS A 80 37.17 -19.83 6.67
N PRO A 81 38.06 -19.56 5.70
CA PRO A 81 39.24 -20.40 5.47
C PRO A 81 40.27 -20.36 6.60
N ASN A 82 40.23 -19.32 7.44
CA ASN A 82 41.11 -19.13 8.59
C ASN A 82 40.49 -18.10 9.56
N GLU A 83 41.21 -17.77 10.63
CA GLU A 83 40.77 -16.76 11.62
C GLU A 83 40.83 -15.31 11.13
N PHE A 84 41.40 -15.05 9.96
CA PHE A 84 41.55 -13.70 9.41
C PHE A 84 40.46 -13.31 8.42
N ILE A 85 39.78 -14.26 7.80
CA ILE A 85 38.79 -13.99 6.75
C ILE A 85 37.50 -14.72 7.06
N HIS A 86 36.41 -13.98 7.05
CA HIS A 86 35.06 -14.51 7.08
C HIS A 86 34.22 -13.81 6.01
N SER A 87 33.68 -14.58 5.07
CA SER A 87 32.85 -14.08 3.97
C SER A 87 31.46 -14.69 4.06
N THR A 88 30.42 -13.89 3.87
CA THR A 88 29.02 -14.32 3.89
C THR A 88 28.34 -13.82 2.62
N LEU A 89 27.75 -14.75 1.85
CA LEU A 89 26.95 -14.48 0.67
C LEU A 89 25.50 -14.85 0.95
N ASP A 90 24.63 -13.85 0.99
CA ASP A 90 23.20 -14.00 1.21
C ASP A 90 22.43 -13.80 -0.09
N MET A 91 21.49 -14.68 -0.37
CA MET A 91 20.59 -14.61 -1.51
C MET A 91 19.16 -14.83 -1.06
N TYR A 92 18.24 -14.04 -1.63
CA TYR A 92 16.81 -14.19 -1.40
C TYR A 92 16.04 -13.96 -2.69
N TYR A 93 15.07 -14.83 -2.95
CA TYR A 93 14.08 -14.64 -4.00
C TYR A 93 12.70 -14.92 -3.42
N SER A 94 11.73 -14.08 -3.76
CA SER A 94 10.33 -14.37 -3.47
C SER A 94 9.43 -13.97 -4.63
N ARG A 95 8.34 -14.72 -4.76
CA ARG A 95 7.23 -14.41 -5.66
C ARG A 95 5.95 -14.35 -4.82
N PHE A 96 5.09 -13.40 -5.14
CA PHE A 96 3.77 -13.29 -4.54
C PHE A 96 2.74 -13.13 -5.64
N ASP A 97 1.73 -13.98 -5.63
CA ASP A 97 0.63 -13.96 -6.57
C ASP A 97 -0.66 -13.75 -5.77
N GLN A 98 -1.51 -12.85 -6.25
CA GLN A 98 -2.82 -12.59 -5.67
C GLN A 98 -3.87 -12.56 -6.77
N LYS A 99 -4.99 -13.24 -6.52
CA LYS A 99 -6.21 -13.14 -7.32
C LYS A 99 -7.35 -12.70 -6.43
N GLU A 100 -7.98 -11.59 -6.76
CA GLU A 100 -9.09 -11.02 -6.00
C GLU A 100 -10.34 -10.94 -6.88
N THR A 101 -11.45 -11.34 -6.29
CA THR A 101 -12.79 -11.15 -6.85
C THR A 101 -13.60 -10.37 -5.84
N MET A 102 -14.30 -9.34 -6.30
CA MET A 102 -15.22 -8.59 -5.47
C MET A 102 -16.56 -8.39 -6.18
N ARG A 103 -17.64 -8.52 -5.43
CA ARG A 103 -19.03 -8.48 -5.91
C ARG A 103 -19.83 -7.64 -4.93
N GLY A 104 -20.50 -6.61 -5.42
CA GLY A 104 -21.20 -5.70 -4.54
C GLY A 104 -22.14 -4.75 -5.25
N VAL A 105 -22.71 -3.86 -4.46
CA VAL A 105 -23.58 -2.78 -4.89
C VAL A 105 -23.16 -1.50 -4.18
N MET A 106 -23.25 -0.38 -4.89
CA MET A 106 -22.99 0.95 -4.36
C MET A 106 -24.01 1.96 -4.89
N TRP A 107 -24.27 3.02 -4.14
CA TRP A 107 -25.19 4.07 -4.57
C TRP A 107 -24.90 5.41 -3.88
N SER A 108 -25.20 6.49 -4.60
CA SER A 108 -25.41 7.82 -4.03
C SER A 108 -26.87 7.98 -3.62
N GLN A 109 -27.10 8.68 -2.53
CA GLN A 109 -28.42 9.13 -2.08
C GLN A 109 -28.46 10.62 -1.76
N ASP A 110 -27.49 11.37 -2.29
CA ASP A 110 -27.43 12.82 -2.17
C ASP A 110 -28.40 13.54 -3.13
N PRO A 111 -28.75 14.81 -2.86
CA PRO A 111 -29.69 15.57 -3.69
C PRO A 111 -29.17 15.91 -5.09
N TRP A 112 -27.87 15.74 -5.37
CA TRP A 112 -27.24 16.10 -6.65
C TRP A 112 -27.18 14.95 -7.66
N THR A 113 -27.68 13.77 -7.29
CA THR A 113 -27.85 12.63 -8.20
C THR A 113 -28.69 12.93 -9.44
N GLY A 114 -29.52 13.98 -9.40
CA GLY A 114 -30.46 14.33 -10.47
C GLY A 114 -31.72 13.45 -10.52
N ASN A 115 -31.82 12.45 -9.64
CA ASN A 115 -32.97 11.53 -9.57
C ASN A 115 -34.14 12.08 -8.72
N GLY A 116 -33.95 13.21 -8.03
CA GLY A 116 -34.93 13.75 -7.09
C GLY A 116 -35.08 12.86 -5.86
N VAL A 117 -33.97 12.55 -5.20
CA VAL A 117 -33.95 11.70 -3.99
C VAL A 117 -34.88 12.28 -2.92
N THR A 118 -35.67 11.40 -2.30
CA THR A 118 -36.56 11.76 -1.19
C THR A 118 -36.47 10.71 -0.08
N LEU A 119 -36.79 11.12 1.14
CA LEU A 119 -36.82 10.26 2.31
C LEU A 119 -38.26 10.12 2.81
N SER A 120 -38.68 8.90 3.11
CA SER A 120 -39.96 8.63 3.77
C SER A 120 -39.72 7.87 5.09
N ASN A 121 -40.63 8.07 6.06
CA ASN A 121 -40.58 7.43 7.38
C ASN A 121 -39.23 7.61 8.11
N ALA A 122 -38.64 8.80 8.00
CA ALA A 122 -37.35 9.13 8.58
C ALA A 122 -37.33 8.92 10.10
N ARG A 123 -36.35 8.16 10.58
CA ARG A 123 -36.02 7.98 11.99
C ARG A 123 -34.76 8.76 12.29
N VAL A 124 -34.79 9.58 13.34
CA VAL A 124 -33.65 10.40 13.77
C VAL A 124 -33.20 9.98 15.15
N SER A 125 -31.90 9.97 15.37
CA SER A 125 -31.27 9.83 16.68
C SER A 125 -30.26 10.94 16.90
N ASN A 126 -29.96 11.25 18.16
CA ASN A 126 -29.02 12.30 18.51
C ASN A 126 -27.62 11.71 18.75
N VAL A 127 -26.62 12.18 18.01
CA VAL A 127 -25.22 11.77 18.12
C VAL A 127 -24.37 12.98 18.49
N GLY A 128 -23.82 12.99 19.70
CA GLY A 128 -22.96 14.09 20.16
C GLY A 128 -23.64 15.48 20.18
N GLY A 129 -24.97 15.52 20.28
CA GLY A 129 -25.75 16.76 20.24
C GLY A 129 -26.27 17.16 18.85
N TYR A 130 -26.00 16.36 17.82
CA TYR A 130 -26.46 16.59 16.45
C TYR A 130 -27.48 15.53 16.02
N PRO A 131 -28.62 15.93 15.41
CA PRO A 131 -29.58 14.98 14.87
C PRO A 131 -29.00 14.27 13.63
N VAL A 132 -29.13 12.95 13.60
CA VAL A 132 -28.67 12.08 12.52
C VAL A 132 -29.81 11.17 12.09
N VAL A 133 -30.08 11.10 10.79
CA VAL A 133 -31.03 10.15 10.20
C VAL A 133 -30.41 8.76 10.27
N VAL A 134 -31.08 7.86 10.99
CA VAL A 134 -30.61 6.49 11.25
C VAL A 134 -31.50 5.42 10.62
N GLY A 135 -32.61 5.80 9.99
CA GLY A 135 -33.44 4.85 9.28
C GLY A 135 -34.61 5.50 8.56
N GLY A 136 -35.30 4.70 7.77
CA GLY A 136 -36.41 5.13 6.91
C GLY A 136 -36.32 4.44 5.55
N THR A 137 -36.91 5.05 4.54
CA THR A 137 -36.83 4.58 3.15
C THR A 137 -36.29 5.72 2.29
N VAL A 138 -35.18 5.49 1.62
CA VAL A 138 -34.67 6.42 0.61
C VAL A 138 -35.23 6.01 -0.74
N ASN A 139 -35.85 6.94 -1.45
CA ASN A 139 -36.51 6.71 -2.72
C ASN A 139 -35.73 7.37 -3.86
N ASN A 140 -35.99 6.90 -5.08
CA ASN A 140 -35.40 7.41 -6.32
C ASN A 140 -33.88 7.16 -6.41
N LEU A 141 -33.44 5.99 -5.97
CA LEU A 141 -32.05 5.58 -6.04
C LEU A 141 -31.74 4.88 -7.36
N ARG A 142 -30.49 5.01 -7.81
CA ARG A 142 -29.97 4.24 -8.94
C ARG A 142 -28.71 3.47 -8.52
N PRO A 143 -28.86 2.34 -7.80
CA PRO A 143 -27.72 1.53 -7.38
C PRO A 143 -26.95 0.92 -8.55
N ILE A 144 -25.64 0.80 -8.35
CA ILE A 144 -24.67 0.27 -9.28
C ILE A 144 -24.21 -1.07 -8.72
N VAL A 145 -24.56 -2.15 -9.41
CA VAL A 145 -23.96 -3.46 -9.16
C VAL A 145 -22.58 -3.46 -9.79
N ARG A 146 -21.56 -3.78 -9.00
CA ARG A 146 -20.18 -3.78 -9.47
C ARG A 146 -19.50 -5.12 -9.23
N ASN A 147 -18.85 -5.58 -10.28
CA ASN A 147 -18.12 -6.84 -10.33
C ASN A 147 -16.66 -6.57 -10.70
N ASP A 148 -15.75 -6.95 -9.81
CA ASP A 148 -14.31 -6.71 -9.95
C ASP A 148 -13.50 -8.00 -10.13
N HIS A 149 -12.39 -7.91 -10.85
CA HIS A 149 -11.38 -8.97 -10.96
C HIS A 149 -9.98 -8.35 -10.96
N ASN A 150 -9.25 -8.53 -9.86
CA ASN A 150 -7.96 -7.86 -9.67
C ASN A 150 -6.86 -8.90 -9.48
N ASP A 151 -5.80 -8.81 -10.29
CA ASP A 151 -4.63 -9.68 -10.18
C ASP A 151 -3.40 -8.87 -9.78
N ARG A 152 -2.49 -9.48 -9.02
CA ARG A 152 -1.21 -8.88 -8.67
C ARG A 152 -0.12 -9.93 -8.56
N ASP A 153 0.94 -9.70 -9.33
CA ASP A 153 2.16 -10.49 -9.32
C ASP A 153 3.33 -9.61 -8.87
N ASP A 154 3.92 -9.97 -7.73
CA ASP A 154 5.13 -9.33 -7.22
C ASP A 154 6.31 -10.30 -7.26
N SER A 155 7.51 -9.78 -7.52
CA SER A 155 8.76 -10.53 -7.30
C SER A 155 9.79 -9.66 -6.59
N LEU A 156 10.57 -10.27 -5.72
CA LEU A 156 11.69 -9.63 -5.02
C LEU A 156 12.91 -10.53 -5.14
N SER A 157 14.02 -9.99 -5.64
CA SER A 157 15.33 -10.63 -5.56
C SER A 157 16.29 -9.76 -4.77
N SER A 158 17.16 -10.38 -3.98
CA SER A 158 18.17 -9.71 -3.17
C SER A 158 19.44 -10.57 -3.09
N PHE A 159 20.59 -9.90 -3.14
CA PHE A 159 21.91 -10.49 -3.06
C PHE A 159 22.79 -9.58 -2.18
N GLY A 160 23.55 -10.16 -1.26
CA GLY A 160 24.50 -9.45 -0.40
C GLY A 160 25.78 -10.25 -0.27
N LEU A 161 26.93 -9.59 -0.31
CA LEU A 161 28.23 -10.19 -0.07
C LEU A 161 28.98 -9.34 0.96
N LYS A 162 29.16 -9.91 2.14
CA LYS A 162 29.92 -9.33 3.23
C LYS A 162 31.26 -10.05 3.41
N ASN A 163 32.31 -9.30 3.67
CA ASN A 163 33.63 -9.79 4.01
C ASN A 163 34.09 -9.10 5.30
N GLU A 164 34.53 -9.88 6.27
CA GLU A 164 35.13 -9.45 7.52
C GLU A 164 36.56 -9.96 7.54
N ILE A 165 37.51 -9.03 7.63
CA ILE A 165 38.94 -9.29 7.50
C ILE A 165 39.65 -8.78 8.74
N ARG A 166 40.25 -9.66 9.53
CA ARG A 166 41.20 -9.30 10.58
C ARG A 166 42.56 -9.06 9.92
N ILE A 167 43.04 -7.82 9.96
CA ILE A 167 44.31 -7.43 9.34
C ILE A 167 45.47 -7.85 10.27
N ASN A 168 45.29 -7.63 11.57
CA ASN A 168 46.18 -8.06 12.66
C ASN A 168 45.40 -8.05 13.98
N ASP A 169 46.08 -8.12 15.12
CA ASP A 169 45.44 -8.17 16.44
C ASP A 169 44.64 -6.91 16.80
N ASP A 170 45.01 -5.76 16.24
CA ASP A 170 44.35 -4.49 16.54
C ASP A 170 43.35 -4.08 15.47
N TRP A 171 43.59 -4.43 14.21
CA TRP A 171 42.84 -3.90 13.07
C TRP A 171 41.93 -4.93 12.41
N SER A 172 40.70 -4.52 12.14
CA SER A 172 39.74 -5.27 11.33
C SER A 172 39.06 -4.37 10.28
N LEU A 173 38.66 -5.00 9.19
CA LEU A 173 38.02 -4.39 8.03
C LEU A 173 36.73 -5.15 7.71
N SER A 174 35.62 -4.43 7.52
CA SER A 174 34.39 -4.98 6.98
C SER A 174 34.03 -4.31 5.65
N VAL A 175 33.68 -5.12 4.66
CA VAL A 175 33.22 -4.68 3.33
C VAL A 175 31.95 -5.42 2.99
N ASP A 176 30.89 -4.71 2.65
CA ASP A 176 29.58 -5.27 2.31
C ASP A 176 29.05 -4.63 1.03
N GLY A 177 28.61 -5.44 0.07
CA GLY A 177 27.98 -4.98 -1.16
C GLY A 177 26.67 -5.72 -1.40
N TYR A 178 25.62 -5.00 -1.75
CA TYR A 178 24.30 -5.59 -1.93
C TYR A 178 23.54 -5.00 -3.11
N TYR A 179 22.64 -5.81 -3.65
CA TYR A 179 21.69 -5.44 -4.69
C TYR A 179 20.34 -6.07 -4.41
N SER A 180 19.26 -5.32 -4.57
CA SER A 180 17.90 -5.86 -4.55
C SER A 180 17.02 -5.22 -5.61
N ARG A 181 16.03 -5.99 -6.09
CA ARG A 181 15.03 -5.53 -7.05
C ARG A 181 13.67 -6.08 -6.70
N ALA A 182 12.69 -5.19 -6.55
CA ALA A 182 11.28 -5.53 -6.42
C ALA A 182 10.53 -5.12 -7.70
N LYS A 183 9.70 -6.02 -8.22
CA LYS A 183 8.78 -5.74 -9.33
C LYS A 183 7.35 -6.01 -8.91
N ARG A 184 6.42 -5.22 -9.45
CA ARG A 184 4.98 -5.44 -9.38
C ARG A 184 4.37 -5.33 -10.76
N ASP A 185 3.49 -6.26 -11.08
CA ASP A 185 2.53 -6.16 -12.16
C ASP A 185 1.13 -6.35 -11.56
N GLN A 186 0.23 -5.39 -11.76
CA GLN A 186 -1.08 -5.39 -11.12
C GLN A 186 -2.17 -4.91 -12.08
N THR A 187 -3.28 -5.63 -12.12
CA THR A 187 -4.50 -5.23 -12.83
C THR A 187 -5.62 -5.00 -11.82
N ASN A 188 -6.34 -3.89 -12.01
CA ASN A 188 -7.60 -3.65 -11.31
C ASN A 188 -8.70 -3.48 -12.36
N LEU A 189 -9.60 -4.46 -12.47
CA LEU A 189 -10.71 -4.44 -13.41
C LEU A 189 -12.02 -4.32 -12.66
N GLU A 190 -12.82 -3.34 -13.04
CA GLU A 190 -14.14 -3.06 -12.51
C GLU A 190 -15.15 -3.01 -13.66
N THR A 191 -16.31 -3.64 -13.48
CA THR A 191 -17.43 -3.54 -14.43
C THR A 191 -18.71 -3.23 -13.69
N TYR A 192 -19.59 -2.49 -14.35
CA TYR A 192 -20.79 -1.90 -13.76
C TYR A 192 -22.05 -2.44 -14.44
N ALA A 193 -23.08 -2.63 -13.65
CA ALA A 193 -24.41 -3.03 -14.07
C ALA A 193 -25.45 -2.33 -13.20
N GLY A 194 -26.69 -2.24 -13.67
CA GLY A 194 -27.76 -1.64 -12.90
C GLY A 194 -29.11 -1.76 -13.60
N SER A 195 -30.14 -1.30 -12.90
CA SER A 195 -31.48 -1.20 -13.45
C SER A 195 -31.74 0.17 -14.07
N SER A 196 -32.57 0.21 -15.10
CA SER A 196 -33.11 1.46 -15.64
C SER A 196 -34.19 2.06 -14.74
N THR A 197 -34.84 1.22 -13.92
CA THR A 197 -35.85 1.61 -12.92
C THR A 197 -35.15 2.13 -11.67
N LEU A 198 -35.67 3.22 -11.11
CA LEU A 198 -35.20 3.72 -9.82
C LEU A 198 -35.73 2.84 -8.68
N ASP A 199 -34.88 2.58 -7.69
CA ASP A 199 -35.21 1.78 -6.52
C ASP A 199 -35.60 2.66 -5.31
N SER A 200 -36.25 2.02 -4.35
CA SER A 200 -36.38 2.51 -2.99
C SER A 200 -35.71 1.52 -2.05
N ILE A 201 -34.89 2.02 -1.12
CA ILE A 201 -34.13 1.20 -0.18
C ILE A 201 -34.55 1.57 1.23
N ASP A 202 -35.11 0.60 1.94
CA ASP A 202 -35.30 0.68 3.39
C ASP A 202 -33.94 0.59 4.07
N PHE A 203 -33.70 1.38 5.10
CA PHE A 203 -32.42 1.33 5.81
C PHE A 203 -32.58 1.47 7.32
N ASP A 204 -31.65 0.85 8.04
CA ASP A 204 -31.45 0.95 9.48
C ASP A 204 -29.94 0.99 9.78
N LEU A 205 -29.48 2.08 10.39
CA LEU A 205 -28.08 2.37 10.66
C LEU A 205 -27.86 2.27 12.17
N PRO A 206 -27.29 1.18 12.68
CA PRO A 206 -26.93 1.09 14.08
C PRO A 206 -25.85 2.13 14.38
N LEU A 207 -26.11 3.05 15.30
CA LEU A 207 -25.14 4.07 15.74
C LEU A 207 -24.07 3.52 16.71
N GLY A 208 -24.19 2.25 17.11
CA GLY A 208 -23.22 1.54 17.95
C GLY A 208 -22.13 0.84 17.14
N SER A 209 -21.09 0.35 17.81
CA SER A 209 -19.96 -0.36 17.19
C SER A 209 -20.28 -1.78 16.73
N ASP A 210 -21.46 -2.30 17.07
CA ASP A 210 -21.74 -3.73 17.03
C ASP A 210 -22.76 -4.02 15.92
N GLY A 211 -22.29 -4.09 14.67
CA GLY A 211 -23.07 -4.58 13.55
C GLY A 211 -22.90 -3.79 12.25
N TYR A 212 -23.34 -4.41 11.16
CA TYR A 212 -23.47 -3.76 9.86
C TYR A 212 -24.82 -3.05 9.76
N PRO A 213 -24.91 -1.94 9.01
CA PRO A 213 -26.19 -1.39 8.59
C PRO A 213 -27.01 -2.39 7.81
N HIS A 214 -28.32 -2.30 7.96
CA HIS A 214 -29.25 -3.13 7.22
C HIS A 214 -29.93 -2.29 6.13
N PHE A 215 -29.90 -2.79 4.90
CA PHE A 215 -30.52 -2.17 3.73
C PHE A 215 -31.45 -3.17 3.04
N GLY A 216 -32.71 -2.81 2.84
CA GLY A 216 -33.71 -3.61 2.14
C GLY A 216 -34.05 -2.99 0.79
N PRO A 217 -33.43 -3.45 -0.32
CA PRO A 217 -33.81 -3.00 -1.66
C PRO A 217 -35.21 -3.48 -2.04
N HIS A 218 -35.95 -2.68 -2.81
CA HIS A 218 -37.27 -3.08 -3.34
C HIS A 218 -37.16 -3.76 -4.72
N LEU A 219 -36.03 -3.56 -5.42
CA LEU A 219 -35.69 -4.30 -6.65
C LEU A 219 -34.90 -5.58 -6.35
N ASP A 220 -35.06 -6.57 -7.25
CA ASP A 220 -34.23 -7.78 -7.27
C ASP A 220 -32.92 -7.53 -8.02
N TYR A 221 -31.82 -7.40 -7.28
CA TYR A 221 -30.49 -7.18 -7.85
C TYR A 221 -29.80 -8.46 -8.37
N THR A 222 -30.47 -9.61 -8.30
CA THR A 222 -29.96 -10.89 -8.80
C THR A 222 -30.44 -11.23 -10.20
N ASP A 223 -31.50 -10.58 -10.69
CA ASP A 223 -32.11 -10.85 -11.99
C ASP A 223 -31.33 -10.19 -13.15
N PRO A 224 -30.72 -10.97 -14.07
CA PRO A 224 -29.96 -10.44 -15.20
C PRO A 224 -30.83 -9.76 -16.27
N GLN A 225 -32.16 -9.88 -16.22
CA GLN A 225 -33.05 -9.10 -17.07
C GLN A 225 -33.34 -7.70 -16.51
N THR A 226 -33.27 -7.55 -15.18
CA THR A 226 -33.50 -6.29 -14.48
C THR A 226 -32.20 -5.51 -14.29
N VAL A 227 -31.11 -6.20 -13.97
CA VAL A 227 -29.76 -5.65 -13.80
C VAL A 227 -28.92 -6.02 -15.01
N VAL A 228 -28.60 -5.02 -15.85
CA VAL A 228 -27.84 -5.21 -17.08
C VAL A 228 -26.54 -4.41 -17.05
N LEU A 229 -25.52 -4.89 -17.78
CA LEU A 229 -24.29 -4.14 -17.99
C LEU A 229 -24.63 -2.77 -18.56
N SER A 230 -24.25 -1.70 -17.86
CA SER A 230 -24.65 -0.33 -18.18
C SER A 230 -23.83 0.67 -17.33
N ASP A 231 -24.09 1.96 -17.53
CA ASP A 231 -23.50 3.05 -16.74
C ASP A 231 -24.59 3.74 -15.91
N PRO A 232 -24.99 3.17 -14.76
CA PRO A 232 -26.09 3.74 -13.97
C PRO A 232 -25.73 5.13 -13.42
N ALA A 233 -24.44 5.42 -13.23
CA ALA A 233 -23.96 6.67 -12.67
C ALA A 233 -23.76 7.78 -13.72
N GLY A 234 -23.79 7.45 -15.01
CA GLY A 234 -23.51 8.40 -16.09
C GLY A 234 -22.05 8.88 -16.13
N TRP A 235 -21.11 8.03 -15.77
CA TRP A 235 -19.67 8.32 -15.80
C TRP A 235 -19.03 8.28 -17.20
N GLY A 236 -19.82 7.97 -18.24
CA GLY A 236 -19.37 7.81 -19.62
C GLY A 236 -18.65 6.49 -19.88
N ARG A 237 -18.86 5.49 -19.01
CA ARG A 237 -18.22 4.17 -19.07
C ARG A 237 -18.98 3.14 -18.24
N GLU A 238 -18.96 1.90 -18.68
CA GLU A 238 -19.55 0.74 -18.00
C GLU A 238 -18.51 -0.11 -17.26
N GLY A 239 -17.23 0.28 -17.33
CA GLY A 239 -16.18 -0.32 -16.54
C GLY A 239 -14.86 0.44 -16.66
N ARG A 240 -13.90 0.04 -15.83
CA ARG A 240 -12.56 0.64 -15.77
C ARG A 240 -11.52 -0.44 -15.52
N LEU A 241 -10.47 -0.44 -16.33
CA LEU A 241 -9.30 -1.30 -16.18
C LEU A 241 -8.07 -0.45 -15.95
N GLU A 242 -7.37 -0.67 -14.85
CA GLU A 242 -6.07 -0.07 -14.58
C GLU A 242 -4.98 -1.14 -14.57
N HIS A 243 -3.90 -0.89 -15.32
CA HIS A 243 -2.72 -1.74 -15.36
C HIS A 243 -1.53 -0.97 -14.79
N THR A 244 -1.09 -1.34 -13.58
CA THR A 244 0.04 -0.71 -12.89
C THR A 244 1.27 -1.61 -12.91
N LYS A 245 2.41 -1.03 -13.24
CA LYS A 245 3.73 -1.67 -13.13
C LYS A 245 4.64 -0.86 -12.22
N GLN A 246 5.42 -1.55 -11.38
CA GLN A 246 6.45 -0.92 -10.55
C GLN A 246 7.76 -1.71 -10.62
N ASP A 247 8.88 -1.00 -10.60
CA ASP A 247 10.24 -1.55 -10.58
C ASP A 247 11.09 -0.72 -9.62
N ASP A 248 11.53 -1.31 -8.51
CA ASP A 248 12.32 -0.67 -7.46
C ASP A 248 13.64 -1.41 -7.32
N LYS A 249 14.76 -0.70 -7.51
CA LYS A 249 16.11 -1.24 -7.50
C LYS A 249 16.93 -0.52 -6.46
N ILE A 250 17.67 -1.27 -5.66
CA ILE A 250 18.60 -0.75 -4.66
C ILE A 250 19.95 -1.41 -4.89
N THR A 251 21.00 -0.61 -4.97
CA THR A 251 22.38 -1.07 -4.92
C THR A 251 23.09 -0.33 -3.81
N GLY A 252 23.92 -1.02 -3.04
CA GLY A 252 24.69 -0.36 -2.01
C GLY A 252 26.01 -1.04 -1.71
N PHE A 253 26.82 -0.28 -0.99
CA PHE A 253 28.15 -0.66 -0.58
C PHE A 253 28.44 -0.03 0.79
N ARG A 254 29.09 -0.77 1.68
CA ARG A 254 29.59 -0.30 2.96
C ARG A 254 31.02 -0.78 3.18
N PHE A 255 31.79 0.10 3.78
CA PHE A 255 33.16 -0.11 4.22
C PHE A 255 33.28 0.37 5.66
N GLU A 256 33.91 -0.42 6.53
CA GLU A 256 34.19 -0.06 7.91
C GLU A 256 35.59 -0.55 8.30
N LEU A 257 36.37 0.33 8.93
CA LEU A 257 37.66 0.01 9.49
C LEU A 257 37.59 0.23 11.01
N GLU A 258 38.04 -0.75 11.76
CA GLU A 258 38.11 -0.71 13.21
C GLU A 258 39.55 -0.91 13.69
N ARG A 259 39.93 -0.14 14.71
CA ARG A 259 41.14 -0.37 15.50
C ARG A 259 40.77 -0.54 16.96
N SER A 260 41.10 -1.69 17.52
CA SER A 260 40.98 -2.00 18.94
C SER A 260 42.15 -1.44 19.74
N PHE A 261 41.92 -1.19 21.03
CA PHE A 261 42.91 -0.75 21.99
C PHE A 261 42.90 -1.68 23.21
N THR A 262 44.08 -2.01 23.72
CA THR A 262 44.24 -2.81 24.93
C THR A 262 44.21 -1.97 26.21
N ASP A 263 44.52 -0.67 26.09
CA ASP A 263 44.74 0.23 27.21
C ASP A 263 44.05 1.58 26.99
N GLY A 264 43.57 2.18 28.09
CA GLY A 264 42.98 3.51 28.11
C GLY A 264 41.47 3.51 28.36
N MET A 265 40.83 4.64 28.04
CA MET A 265 39.39 4.83 28.23
C MET A 265 38.54 4.19 27.13
N PHE A 266 39.13 4.00 25.94
CA PHE A 266 38.42 3.56 24.75
C PHE A 266 38.84 2.13 24.42
N SER A 267 37.87 1.28 24.10
CA SER A 267 38.13 -0.09 23.62
C SER A 267 38.41 -0.15 22.13
N SER A 268 37.83 0.76 21.33
CA SER A 268 38.14 0.85 19.91
C SER A 268 37.73 2.18 19.26
N VAL A 269 38.29 2.44 18.08
CA VAL A 269 37.84 3.48 17.14
C VAL A 269 37.37 2.83 15.84
N GLN A 270 36.25 3.30 15.33
CA GLN A 270 35.66 2.86 14.06
C GLN A 270 35.49 4.06 13.14
N ALA A 271 35.80 3.86 11.87
CA ALA A 271 35.50 4.81 10.79
C ALA A 271 34.91 4.05 9.62
N GLY A 272 33.88 4.61 8.98
CA GLY A 272 33.23 3.92 7.88
C GLY A 272 32.57 4.84 6.87
N PHE A 273 32.24 4.24 5.73
CA PHE A 273 31.54 4.83 4.62
C PHE A 273 30.46 3.87 4.13
N ALA A 274 29.28 4.39 3.79
CA ALA A 274 28.23 3.64 3.12
C ALA A 274 27.63 4.47 1.98
N GLY A 275 27.38 3.84 0.83
CA GLY A 275 26.70 4.43 -0.31
C GLY A 275 25.52 3.57 -0.73
N THR A 276 24.39 4.20 -1.07
CA THR A 276 23.20 3.52 -1.58
C THR A 276 22.61 4.33 -2.74
N ASP A 277 22.41 3.67 -3.87
CA ASP A 277 21.59 4.18 -4.97
C ASP A 277 20.27 3.40 -5.01
N ARG A 278 19.17 4.12 -5.10
CA ARG A 278 17.84 3.56 -5.26
C ARG A 278 17.12 4.24 -6.41
N THR A 279 16.53 3.44 -7.29
CA THR A 279 15.65 3.92 -8.36
C THR A 279 14.33 3.19 -8.28
N LYS A 280 13.23 3.94 -8.21
CA LYS A 280 11.87 3.40 -8.27
C LYS A 280 11.11 4.02 -9.44
N ASP A 281 10.60 3.16 -10.30
CA ASP A 281 9.74 3.49 -11.44
C ASP A 281 8.33 2.96 -11.17
N LYS A 282 7.32 3.77 -11.50
CA LYS A 282 5.91 3.37 -11.51
C LYS A 282 5.26 3.90 -12.78
N THR A 283 4.49 3.05 -13.44
CA THR A 283 3.63 3.42 -14.59
C THR A 283 2.24 2.86 -14.40
N SER A 284 1.22 3.58 -14.84
CA SER A 284 -0.18 3.17 -14.83
C SER A 284 -0.87 3.51 -16.13
N SER A 285 -1.49 2.50 -16.75
CA SER A 285 -2.35 2.68 -17.91
C SER A 285 -3.79 2.46 -17.51
N VAL A 286 -4.69 3.36 -17.91
CA VAL A 286 -6.12 3.28 -17.57
C VAL A 286 -6.96 3.22 -18.83
N TYR A 287 -7.87 2.26 -18.86
CA TYR A 287 -8.80 2.02 -19.94
C TYR A 287 -10.22 2.11 -19.41
N PHE A 288 -11.10 2.75 -20.17
CA PHE A 288 -12.53 2.63 -19.96
C PHE A 288 -13.03 1.45 -20.77
N ALA A 289 -13.84 0.61 -20.12
CA ALA A 289 -14.58 -0.43 -20.80
C ALA A 289 -15.91 0.19 -21.25
N GLN A 290 -16.10 0.24 -22.57
CA GLN A 290 -17.32 0.78 -23.19
C GLN A 290 -18.03 -0.34 -23.93
N LEU A 291 -19.34 -0.46 -23.77
CA LEU A 291 -20.10 -1.49 -24.47
C LEU A 291 -19.95 -1.34 -26.00
N LYS A 292 -19.70 -2.46 -26.67
CA LYS A 292 -19.52 -2.54 -28.12
C LYS A 292 -20.73 -2.00 -28.86
N ASN A 293 -20.48 -1.47 -30.06
CA ASN A 293 -21.49 -0.90 -30.95
C ASN A 293 -22.30 0.26 -30.34
N ASN A 294 -21.74 0.97 -29.36
CA ASN A 294 -22.40 2.05 -28.62
C ASN A 294 -23.71 1.59 -27.93
N ALA A 295 -23.76 0.33 -27.50
CA ALA A 295 -24.90 -0.16 -26.71
C ALA A 295 -24.95 0.57 -25.36
N THR A 296 -26.15 0.88 -24.88
CA THR A 296 -26.37 1.53 -23.57
C THR A 296 -26.74 0.54 -22.47
N GLY A 297 -26.90 -0.73 -22.83
CA GLY A 297 -27.28 -1.81 -21.94
C GLY A 297 -27.01 -3.17 -22.60
N ALA A 298 -26.52 -4.14 -21.83
CA ALA A 298 -26.38 -5.52 -22.29
C ALA A 298 -26.75 -6.52 -21.19
N VAL A 299 -27.68 -7.43 -21.50
CA VAL A 299 -27.96 -8.59 -20.66
C VAL A 299 -26.75 -9.53 -20.73
N VAL A 300 -26.30 -10.00 -19.57
CA VAL A 300 -25.20 -10.97 -19.49
C VAL A 300 -25.70 -12.35 -19.94
N ASP A 301 -25.00 -12.95 -20.89
CA ASP A 301 -25.33 -14.27 -21.43
C ASP A 301 -25.19 -15.35 -20.34
N SER A 302 -26.04 -16.37 -20.43
CA SER A 302 -26.16 -17.42 -19.40
C SER A 302 -24.87 -18.20 -19.13
N ASP A 303 -23.95 -18.29 -20.10
CA ASP A 303 -22.66 -18.98 -19.94
C ASP A 303 -21.63 -18.16 -19.14
N LEU A 304 -21.83 -16.84 -19.03
CA LEU A 304 -20.98 -15.95 -18.23
C LEU A 304 -21.56 -15.70 -16.82
N LEU A 305 -22.84 -16.00 -16.60
CA LEU A 305 -23.47 -15.87 -15.29
C LEU A 305 -22.83 -16.81 -14.26
N ARG A 306 -22.67 -16.29 -13.04
CA ARG A 306 -22.27 -17.03 -11.86
C ARG A 306 -23.41 -16.99 -10.84
N SER A 307 -23.35 -17.84 -9.81
CA SER A 307 -24.31 -17.75 -8.70
C SER A 307 -24.29 -16.33 -8.11
N PRO A 308 -25.48 -15.72 -7.86
CA PRO A 308 -25.55 -14.44 -7.17
C PRO A 308 -24.80 -14.47 -5.84
N VAL A 309 -24.20 -13.35 -5.46
CA VAL A 309 -23.44 -13.25 -4.21
C VAL A 309 -24.32 -12.67 -3.12
N ASP A 310 -24.42 -13.39 -2.00
CA ASP A 310 -25.14 -12.97 -0.80
C ASP A 310 -24.44 -11.79 -0.11
N LEU A 311 -25.21 -10.73 0.16
CA LEU A 311 -24.79 -9.56 0.93
C LEU A 311 -25.69 -9.38 2.16
N GLY A 312 -26.35 -10.45 2.62
CA GLY A 312 -27.33 -10.44 3.69
C GLY A 312 -26.79 -9.93 5.03
N PHE A 313 -25.47 -9.92 5.23
CA PHE A 313 -24.83 -9.27 6.37
C PHE A 313 -25.20 -7.79 6.50
N ALA A 314 -25.53 -7.13 5.39
CA ALA A 314 -26.00 -5.75 5.34
C ALA A 314 -27.43 -5.62 4.77
N GLY A 315 -28.22 -6.70 4.78
CA GLY A 315 -29.63 -6.71 4.38
C GLY A 315 -29.93 -6.91 2.89
N PHE A 316 -28.93 -6.79 2.00
CA PHE A 316 -29.10 -7.06 0.57
C PHE A 316 -29.17 -8.57 0.31
N PRO A 317 -30.28 -9.14 -0.21
CA PRO A 317 -30.41 -10.60 -0.36
C PRO A 317 -29.42 -11.22 -1.36
N GLY A 318 -28.98 -10.44 -2.34
CA GLY A 318 -27.92 -10.84 -3.24
C GLY A 318 -27.73 -9.86 -4.39
N VAL A 319 -26.62 -10.02 -5.11
CA VAL A 319 -26.28 -9.22 -6.29
C VAL A 319 -25.85 -10.09 -7.47
N LEU A 320 -26.16 -9.63 -8.68
CA LEU A 320 -25.75 -10.23 -9.94
C LEU A 320 -24.21 -10.41 -9.96
N SER A 321 -23.80 -11.64 -10.28
CA SER A 321 -22.40 -12.02 -10.40
C SER A 321 -22.16 -12.67 -11.75
N TYR A 322 -21.04 -12.33 -12.39
CA TYR A 322 -20.65 -12.90 -13.67
C TYR A 322 -19.12 -13.04 -13.80
N ASP A 323 -18.69 -13.73 -14.85
CA ASP A 323 -17.30 -13.77 -15.29
C ASP A 323 -16.88 -12.43 -15.87
N VAL A 324 -16.14 -11.64 -15.10
CA VAL A 324 -15.75 -10.27 -15.48
C VAL A 324 -14.80 -10.27 -16.67
N SER A 325 -13.84 -11.19 -16.73
CA SER A 325 -12.87 -11.29 -17.84
C SER A 325 -13.54 -11.76 -19.14
N GLY A 326 -14.48 -12.72 -19.02
CA GLY A 326 -15.32 -13.15 -20.13
C GLY A 326 -16.25 -12.04 -20.63
N ALA A 327 -16.89 -11.30 -19.71
CA ALA A 327 -17.72 -10.15 -20.04
C ALA A 327 -16.90 -9.05 -20.70
N LEU A 328 -15.71 -8.72 -20.18
CA LEU A 328 -14.79 -7.74 -20.75
C LEU A 328 -14.51 -8.04 -22.23
N SER A 329 -14.13 -9.29 -22.51
CA SER A 329 -13.77 -9.74 -23.86
C SER A 329 -14.97 -9.73 -24.81
N ARG A 330 -16.16 -10.10 -24.32
CA ARG A 330 -17.37 -10.24 -25.13
C ARG A 330 -18.04 -8.91 -25.43
N TYR A 331 -18.31 -8.12 -24.39
CA TYR A 331 -19.20 -6.97 -24.48
C TYR A 331 -18.50 -5.64 -24.64
N TYR A 332 -17.21 -5.51 -24.33
CA TYR A 332 -16.58 -4.20 -24.22
C TYR A 332 -15.46 -3.99 -25.23
N ASP A 333 -15.35 -2.75 -25.70
CA ASP A 333 -14.13 -2.19 -26.28
C ASP A 333 -13.37 -1.43 -25.18
N LEU A 334 -12.05 -1.60 -25.14
CA LEU A 334 -11.17 -0.91 -24.19
C LEU A 334 -10.60 0.35 -24.81
N VAL A 335 -10.95 1.50 -24.26
CA VAL A 335 -10.48 2.81 -24.73
C VAL A 335 -9.50 3.39 -23.72
N LEU A 336 -8.24 3.55 -24.14
CA LEU A 336 -7.22 4.20 -23.31
C LEU A 336 -7.68 5.62 -22.95
N THR A 337 -7.96 5.83 -21.67
CA THR A 337 -8.49 7.09 -21.14
C THR A 337 -7.74 7.44 -19.87
N LEU A 338 -6.76 8.32 -20.00
CA LEU A 338 -5.96 8.79 -18.86
C LEU A 338 -6.51 10.13 -18.39
N SER A 339 -7.00 10.17 -17.16
CA SER A 339 -7.28 11.45 -16.50
C SER A 339 -5.96 12.14 -16.08
N GLY A 340 -6.04 13.42 -15.75
CA GLY A 340 -4.89 14.12 -15.15
C GLY A 340 -4.40 13.47 -13.86
N ASP A 341 -5.28 12.79 -13.11
CA ASP A 341 -4.93 12.04 -11.91
C ASP A 341 -4.18 10.74 -12.25
N ASP A 342 -4.59 10.07 -13.32
CA ASP A 342 -3.94 8.84 -13.77
C ASP A 342 -2.52 9.13 -14.27
N LEU A 343 -2.32 10.21 -15.03
CA LEU A 343 -0.99 10.65 -15.47
C LEU A 343 -0.06 11.02 -14.29
N ARG A 344 -0.62 11.48 -13.16
CA ARG A 344 0.16 11.83 -11.95
C ARG A 344 0.56 10.61 -11.12
N LYS A 345 0.10 9.40 -11.47
CA LYS A 345 0.54 8.15 -10.82
C LYS A 345 1.90 7.70 -11.35
N ASP A 346 2.31 8.17 -12.52
CA ASP A 346 3.54 7.80 -13.18
C ASP A 346 4.70 8.64 -12.68
N PHE A 347 5.75 7.96 -12.21
CA PHE A 347 6.94 8.63 -11.74
C PHE A 347 8.18 7.74 -11.81
N THR A 348 9.32 8.40 -11.89
CA THR A 348 10.61 7.85 -11.53
C THR A 348 11.17 8.65 -10.37
N VAL A 349 11.57 8.00 -9.28
CA VAL A 349 12.33 8.60 -8.19
C VAL A 349 13.71 7.95 -8.13
N ARG A 350 14.76 8.77 -8.05
CA ARG A 350 16.14 8.34 -7.82
C ARG A 350 16.66 8.98 -6.54
N GLU A 351 17.23 8.19 -5.65
CA GLU A 351 17.84 8.62 -4.40
C GLU A 351 19.26 8.05 -4.30
N ASN A 352 20.23 8.94 -4.04
CA ASN A 352 21.61 8.59 -3.77
C ASN A 352 21.95 9.06 -2.36
N VAL A 353 22.31 8.13 -1.49
CA VAL A 353 22.57 8.39 -0.08
C VAL A 353 24.00 7.95 0.21
N SER A 354 24.80 8.85 0.73
CA SER A 354 26.15 8.54 1.21
C SER A 354 26.26 8.91 2.67
N THR A 355 26.87 8.04 3.46
CA THR A 355 27.09 8.23 4.90
C THR A 355 28.56 8.00 5.20
N THR A 356 29.19 8.96 5.87
CA THR A 356 30.53 8.80 6.45
C THR A 356 30.41 8.96 7.96
N TYR A 357 31.07 8.11 8.73
CA TYR A 357 30.97 8.17 10.19
C TYR A 357 32.28 7.83 10.88
N GLY A 358 32.37 8.30 12.12
CA GLY A 358 33.39 7.92 13.09
C GLY A 358 32.77 7.68 14.45
N LYS A 359 33.25 6.67 15.17
CA LYS A 359 32.76 6.29 16.50
C LYS A 359 33.93 5.84 17.38
N LEU A 360 33.89 6.24 18.64
CA LEU A 360 34.74 5.73 19.70
C LEU A 360 33.89 4.87 20.63
N ASN A 361 34.35 3.64 20.90
CA ASN A 361 33.76 2.78 21.90
C ASN A 361 34.48 2.99 23.24
N ILE A 362 33.71 3.19 24.29
CA ILE A 362 34.18 3.44 25.65
C ILE A 362 34.05 2.14 26.42
N ASP A 363 35.13 1.74 27.08
CA ASP A 363 35.15 0.66 28.05
C ASP A 363 36.26 1.00 29.05
N THR A 364 35.87 1.41 30.24
CA THR A 364 36.84 1.88 31.23
C THR A 364 36.33 1.68 32.65
N GLN A 365 37.28 1.36 33.53
CA GLN A 365 37.04 1.15 34.95
C GLN A 365 37.50 2.38 35.75
N PHE A 366 36.59 2.99 36.50
CA PHE A 366 36.88 4.08 37.43
C PHE A 366 36.90 3.55 38.87
N GLY A 367 38.07 3.06 39.31
CA GLY A 367 38.20 2.37 40.59
C GLY A 367 37.25 1.17 40.68
N ASP A 368 36.95 0.72 41.90
CA ASP A 368 36.11 -0.49 42.08
C ASP A 368 34.59 -0.19 42.05
N TRP A 369 34.21 1.08 41.89
CA TRP A 369 32.83 1.55 42.11
C TRP A 369 32.09 1.90 40.82
N LEU A 370 32.76 2.01 39.67
CA LEU A 370 32.12 2.33 38.38
C LEU A 370 32.85 1.70 37.21
N HIS A 371 32.15 0.82 36.48
CA HIS A 371 32.51 0.41 35.13
C HIS A 371 31.68 1.23 34.13
N LEU A 372 32.35 2.04 33.31
CA LEU A 372 31.70 2.85 32.28
C LEU A 372 31.93 2.22 30.91
N ARG A 373 30.83 1.85 30.24
CA ARG A 373 30.84 1.37 28.87
C ARG A 373 29.90 2.17 27.99
N GLY A 374 30.17 2.26 26.71
CA GLY A 374 29.34 3.04 25.80
C GLY A 374 30.00 3.36 24.48
N ASN A 375 29.49 4.37 23.80
CA ASN A 375 30.11 4.93 22.61
C ASN A 375 29.69 6.38 22.38
N VAL A 376 30.55 7.09 21.66
CA VAL A 376 30.30 8.43 21.14
C VAL A 376 30.68 8.45 19.68
N GLY A 377 29.84 9.04 18.84
CA GLY A 377 30.10 9.06 17.41
C GLY A 377 29.33 10.15 16.68
N VAL A 378 29.76 10.39 15.45
CA VAL A 378 29.11 11.31 14.52
C VAL A 378 29.06 10.68 13.16
N GLN A 379 27.94 10.84 12.47
CA GLN A 379 27.81 10.54 11.05
C GLN A 379 27.41 11.78 10.28
N PHE A 380 27.94 11.92 9.07
CA PHE A 380 27.51 12.87 8.06
C PHE A 380 26.76 12.10 6.97
N VAL A 381 25.49 12.43 6.77
CA VAL A 381 24.63 11.82 5.75
C VAL A 381 24.38 12.86 4.67
N HIS A 382 24.69 12.53 3.43
CA HIS A 382 24.45 13.37 2.26
C HIS A 382 23.48 12.67 1.32
N THR A 383 22.38 13.34 0.97
CA THR A 383 21.30 12.78 0.16
C THR A 383 21.08 13.63 -1.08
N ARG A 384 21.10 12.99 -2.24
CA ARG A 384 20.69 13.58 -3.52
C ARG A 384 19.48 12.83 -4.04
N GLN A 385 18.38 13.53 -4.18
CA GLN A 385 17.13 12.95 -4.68
C GLN A 385 16.65 13.71 -5.92
N SER A 386 16.08 12.96 -6.85
CA SER A 386 15.37 13.54 -7.98
C SER A 386 14.11 12.73 -8.26
N SER A 387 13.05 13.42 -8.67
CA SER A 387 11.84 12.81 -9.15
C SER A 387 11.43 13.43 -10.48
N THR A 388 11.00 12.56 -11.37
CA THR A 388 10.49 12.88 -12.70
C THR A 388 9.07 12.35 -12.79
N GLY A 389 8.14 13.17 -13.25
CA GLY A 389 6.75 12.80 -13.53
C GLY A 389 6.20 13.59 -14.73
N PHE A 390 4.97 13.30 -15.13
CA PHE A 390 4.32 14.08 -16.19
C PHE A 390 3.80 15.42 -15.66
N ASN A 391 3.98 16.47 -16.46
CA ASN A 391 3.17 17.67 -16.37
C ASN A 391 1.97 17.48 -17.30
N ASN A 392 0.75 17.73 -16.82
CA ASN A 392 -0.44 17.60 -17.64
C ASN A 392 -1.39 18.78 -17.45
N ASP A 393 -2.14 19.06 -18.50
CA ASP A 393 -3.24 20.02 -18.53
C ASP A 393 -4.48 19.31 -19.06
N GLY A 394 -5.51 19.19 -18.21
CA GLY A 394 -6.77 18.51 -18.57
C GLY A 394 -6.61 17.07 -19.10
N GLY A 395 -5.61 16.31 -18.64
CA GLY A 395 -5.34 14.94 -19.13
C GLY A 395 -4.44 14.86 -20.37
N THR A 396 -3.94 15.99 -20.89
CA THR A 396 -2.93 16.03 -21.96
C THR A 396 -1.54 16.21 -21.37
N ILE A 397 -0.58 15.38 -21.77
CA ILE A 397 0.83 15.55 -21.35
C ILE A 397 1.40 16.80 -22.03
N THR A 398 1.72 17.81 -21.23
CA THR A 398 2.30 19.08 -21.69
C THR A 398 3.82 19.14 -21.49
N GLY A 399 4.39 18.16 -20.82
CA GLY A 399 5.83 18.00 -20.65
C GLY A 399 6.21 17.10 -19.48
N THR A 400 7.46 17.22 -19.04
CA THR A 400 7.99 16.47 -17.90
C THR A 400 8.29 17.43 -16.75
N LEU A 401 7.80 17.11 -15.54
CA LEU A 401 8.18 17.81 -14.32
C LEU A 401 9.36 17.09 -13.67
N LYS A 402 10.47 17.82 -13.47
CA LYS A 402 11.61 17.33 -12.68
C LYS A 402 11.79 18.20 -11.43
N ARG A 403 11.87 17.55 -10.27
CA ARG A 403 12.18 18.18 -8.97
C ARG A 403 13.20 17.33 -8.22
N GLY A 404 13.86 17.91 -7.24
CA GLY A 404 14.87 17.22 -6.46
C GLY A 404 15.35 18.05 -5.29
N ALA A 405 16.15 17.43 -4.43
CA ALA A 405 16.81 18.09 -3.32
C ALA A 405 18.22 17.52 -3.15
N ASP A 406 19.11 18.35 -2.63
CA ASP A 406 20.50 18.02 -2.33
C ASP A 406 20.82 18.64 -0.96
N TYR A 407 21.11 17.80 0.03
CA TYR A 407 21.30 18.24 1.41
C TYR A 407 22.19 17.28 2.19
N GLY A 408 22.80 17.80 3.27
CA GLY A 408 23.63 17.04 4.17
C GLY A 408 23.35 17.35 5.64
N ASP A 409 23.40 16.32 6.48
CA ASP A 409 23.11 16.38 7.91
C ASP A 409 24.24 15.76 8.74
N PHE A 410 24.68 16.47 9.77
CA PHE A 410 25.46 15.89 10.86
C PHE A 410 24.54 15.35 11.95
N LEU A 411 24.79 14.11 12.35
CA LEU A 411 23.99 13.35 13.31
C LEU A 411 24.91 12.78 14.42
N PRO A 412 25.19 13.55 15.48
CA PRO A 412 25.93 13.05 16.64
C PRO A 412 25.08 12.10 17.48
N SER A 413 25.75 11.17 18.16
CA SER A 413 25.14 10.24 19.10
C SER A 413 26.10 9.92 20.26
N LEU A 414 25.51 9.68 21.43
CA LEU A 414 26.17 9.28 22.66
C LEU A 414 25.29 8.26 23.36
N ASN A 415 25.88 7.14 23.75
CA ASN A 415 25.24 6.11 24.56
C ASN A 415 26.20 5.68 25.66
N LEU A 416 25.78 5.75 26.93
CA LEU A 416 26.59 5.45 28.10
C LEU A 416 25.83 4.52 29.05
N VAL A 417 26.56 3.59 29.64
CA VAL A 417 26.09 2.69 30.70
C VAL A 417 27.13 2.72 31.81
N GLY A 418 26.73 3.24 32.98
CA GLY A 418 27.51 3.15 34.20
C GLY A 418 26.99 1.99 35.07
N ASP A 419 27.83 1.00 35.32
CA ASP A 419 27.60 -0.07 36.29
C ASP A 419 28.32 0.27 37.59
N PHE A 420 27.57 0.45 38.68
CA PHE A 420 28.08 0.87 39.98
C PHE A 420 28.29 -0.31 40.96
N GLY A 421 28.20 -1.54 40.47
CA GLY A 421 28.21 -2.75 41.28
C GLY A 421 26.88 -3.00 42.01
N HIS A 422 26.78 -4.17 42.65
CA HIS A 422 25.61 -4.60 43.42
C HIS A 422 24.27 -4.56 42.65
N GLY A 423 24.33 -4.67 41.31
CA GLY A 423 23.15 -4.65 40.44
C GLY A 423 22.65 -3.26 40.05
N TRP A 424 23.33 -2.17 40.44
CA TRP A 424 22.96 -0.81 40.06
C TRP A 424 23.55 -0.43 38.70
N MET A 425 22.67 -0.14 37.74
CA MET A 425 23.05 0.35 36.42
C MET A 425 22.29 1.62 36.05
N VAL A 426 23.02 2.63 35.56
CA VAL A 426 22.45 3.86 35.00
C VAL A 426 22.76 3.91 33.51
N ARG A 427 21.75 4.22 32.69
CA ARG A 427 21.88 4.36 31.24
C ARG A 427 21.53 5.77 30.80
N PHE A 428 22.34 6.35 29.93
CA PHE A 428 22.11 7.66 29.33
C PHE A 428 22.31 7.58 27.83
N GLY A 429 21.38 8.17 27.07
CA GLY A 429 21.45 8.22 25.62
C GLY A 429 21.01 9.59 25.11
N ALA A 430 21.76 10.13 24.15
CA ALA A 430 21.42 11.36 23.44
C ALA A 430 21.84 11.23 21.97
N ALA A 431 20.95 11.58 21.05
CA ALA A 431 21.23 11.51 19.63
C ALA A 431 20.40 12.53 18.84
N LYS A 432 20.96 12.99 17.72
CA LYS A 432 20.19 13.63 16.64
C LYS A 432 19.96 12.59 15.54
N THR A 433 18.71 12.40 15.13
CA THR A 433 18.33 11.41 14.12
C THR A 433 17.61 12.08 12.94
N LEU A 434 17.64 11.43 11.77
CA LEU A 434 16.97 11.90 10.56
C LEU A 434 15.77 10.98 10.24
N ALA A 435 14.62 11.58 9.97
CA ALA A 435 13.47 10.89 9.37
C ALA A 435 13.34 11.34 7.91
N ARG A 436 13.22 10.39 6.99
CA ARG A 436 13.07 10.66 5.56
C ARG A 436 11.68 10.27 5.07
N PRO A 437 11.11 11.00 4.10
CA PRO A 437 9.83 10.65 3.50
C PRO A 437 9.90 9.26 2.84
N ARG A 438 8.74 8.62 2.65
CA ARG A 438 8.69 7.39 1.84
C ARG A 438 9.00 7.76 0.39
N ILE A 439 9.60 6.84 -0.35
CA ILE A 439 9.96 7.10 -1.76
C ILE A 439 8.75 7.48 -2.63
N ASP A 440 7.57 6.96 -2.30
CA ASP A 440 6.33 7.28 -3.00
C ASP A 440 5.84 8.72 -2.73
N ASP A 441 6.21 9.29 -1.59
CA ASP A 441 5.90 10.69 -1.23
C ASP A 441 6.84 11.67 -1.92
N MET A 442 7.99 11.21 -2.43
CA MET A 442 8.97 12.03 -3.15
C MET A 442 8.61 12.23 -4.63
N ARG A 443 7.46 11.72 -5.08
CA ARG A 443 7.02 11.87 -6.47
C ARG A 443 6.81 13.34 -6.84
N ALA A 444 7.37 13.75 -7.98
CA ALA A 444 7.10 15.06 -8.56
C ALA A 444 5.74 15.02 -9.25
N SER A 445 4.72 15.59 -8.61
CA SER A 445 3.40 15.82 -9.21
C SER A 445 3.00 17.27 -8.96
N ALA A 446 2.58 17.98 -10.01
CA ALA A 446 1.97 19.30 -9.90
C ALA A 446 0.66 19.29 -10.68
N SER A 447 -0.32 20.06 -10.21
CA SER A 447 -1.52 20.43 -10.94
C SER A 447 -1.74 21.92 -10.76
N ALA A 448 -1.96 22.64 -11.85
CA ALA A 448 -2.46 24.00 -11.81
C ALA A 448 -3.87 23.97 -12.41
N GLY A 449 -4.85 24.46 -11.67
CA GLY A 449 -6.18 24.75 -12.18
C GLY A 449 -6.39 26.25 -12.12
N VAL A 450 -6.99 26.80 -13.17
CA VAL A 450 -7.53 28.17 -13.16
C VAL A 450 -9.04 27.99 -13.09
N ASP A 451 -9.67 28.50 -12.02
CA ASP A 451 -11.12 28.71 -12.01
C ASP A 451 -11.41 29.79 -13.06
N THR A 452 -12.10 29.40 -14.14
CA THR A 452 -12.58 30.34 -15.16
C THR A 452 -14.04 30.65 -14.95
#